data_AF-A5HHV5-F1
#
_entry.id   AF-A5HHV5-F1
#
_cell.length_a   1.000
_cell.length_b   1.000
_cell.length_c   1.000
_cell.angle_alpha   90.00
_cell.angle_beta   90.00
_cell.angle_gamma   90.00
#
_symmetry.space_group_name_H-M   'P 1'
#
loop_
_entity.id
_entity.type
_entity.pdbx_description
1 polymer ?
#
loop_
_entity_poly.entity_id
_entity_poly.type
_entity_poly.pdbx_seq_one_letter_code
_entity_poly.pdbx_strand_id
1 'polypeptide(L)' 'PVGVFDRLAQLTGLDLSHNQFTALPAQVFDRLVNLQLLHLNNNQLKSVPRDTFD' A
#
# COMPACT_ATOMS: atom_id res chain seq x y z
N PRO A 1 7.33 -7.39 -4.89
CA PRO A 1 8.54 -6.68 -5.36
C PRO A 1 8.46 -5.21 -4.96
N VAL A 2 9.58 -4.58 -4.62
CA VAL A 2 9.62 -3.12 -4.49
C VAL A 2 9.23 -2.51 -5.84
N GLY A 3 8.44 -1.44 -5.80
CA GLY A 3 8.00 -0.73 -6.99
C GLY A 3 6.89 -1.37 -7.81
N VAL A 4 6.19 -2.38 -7.26
CA VAL A 4 5.08 -3.06 -7.96
C VAL A 4 3.94 -2.11 -8.34
N PHE A 5 3.80 -0.98 -7.63
CA PHE A 5 2.75 0.01 -7.84
C PHE A 5 3.24 1.28 -8.57
N ASP A 6 4.52 1.35 -8.95
CA ASP A 6 5.16 2.59 -9.44
C ASP A 6 4.52 3.19 -10.70
N ARG A 7 3.88 2.33 -11.50
CA ARG A 7 3.24 2.73 -12.76
C ARG A 7 1.76 3.07 -12.61
N LEU A 8 1.21 2.97 -11.40
CA LEU A 8 -0.21 3.17 -11.12
C LEU A 8 -0.50 4.58 -10.58
N ALA A 9 0.21 5.60 -11.09
CA ALA A 9 0.06 6.98 -10.63
C ALA A 9 -1.37 7.53 -10.76
N GLN A 10 -2.22 6.95 -11.63
CA GLN A 10 -3.63 7.36 -11.81
C GLN A 10 -4.61 6.57 -10.93
N LEU A 11 -4.14 5.63 -10.11
CA LEU A 11 -5.00 4.80 -9.28
C LEU A 11 -5.59 5.62 -8.14
N THR A 12 -6.92 5.61 -8.02
CA THR A 12 -7.66 6.31 -6.97
C THR A 12 -8.10 5.41 -5.82
N GLY A 13 -8.20 4.10 -6.06
CA GLY A 13 -8.56 3.10 -5.06
C GLY A 13 -7.74 1.83 -5.19
N LEU A 14 -7.24 1.32 -4.06
CA LEU A 14 -6.49 0.08 -3.96
C LEU A 14 -7.05 -0.79 -2.83
N ASP A 15 -7.57 -1.95 -3.17
CA ASP A 15 -8.06 -2.92 -2.19
C ASP A 15 -7.08 -4.10 -2.06
N LEU A 16 -6.46 -4.18 -0.88
CA LEU A 16 -5.57 -5.26 -0.46
C LEU A 16 -6.12 -5.98 0.77
N SER A 17 -7.41 -5.79 1.06
CA SER A 17 -8.07 -6.42 2.19
C SER A 17 -8.13 -7.94 2.04
N HIS A 18 -8.30 -8.65 3.16
CA HIS A 18 -8.41 -10.12 3.19
C HIS A 18 -7.19 -10.86 2.62
N ASN A 19 -5.99 -10.33 2.86
CA ASN A 19 -4.73 -10.98 2.51
C ASN A 19 -3.99 -11.45 3.77
N GLN A 20 -2.75 -11.92 3.60
CA GLN A 20 -1.90 -12.44 4.68
C GLN A 20 -0.67 -11.56 4.91
N PHE A 21 -0.75 -10.27 4.58
CA PHE A 21 0.39 -9.37 4.76
C PHE A 21 0.71 -9.21 6.25
N THR A 22 1.94 -9.52 6.63
CA THR A 22 2.46 -9.37 8.00
C THR A 22 3.23 -8.06 8.19
N ALA A 23 3.74 -7.50 7.09
CA ALA A 23 4.38 -6.20 7.01
C ALA A 23 4.17 -5.59 5.61
N LEU A 24 4.35 -4.28 5.51
CA LEU A 24 4.44 -3.55 4.26
C LEU A 24 5.90 -3.10 4.05
N PRO A 25 6.46 -3.21 2.85
CA PRO A 25 7.73 -2.55 2.53
C PRO A 25 7.61 -1.03 2.71
N ALA A 26 8.68 -0.38 3.14
CA ALA A 26 8.75 1.09 3.12
C ALA A 26 8.56 1.60 1.68
N GLN A 27 7.92 2.75 1.54
CA GLN A 27 7.69 3.45 0.28
C GLN A 27 6.94 2.63 -0.78
N VAL A 28 6.25 1.55 -0.39
CA VAL A 28 5.55 0.68 -1.36
C VAL A 28 4.42 1.41 -2.10
N PHE A 29 3.90 2.52 -1.56
CA PHE A 29 2.83 3.31 -2.14
C PHE A 29 3.24 4.74 -2.53
N ASP A 30 4.54 5.08 -2.53
CA ASP A 30 5.06 6.44 -2.81
C ASP A 30 4.57 7.03 -4.15
N ARG A 31 4.43 6.19 -5.18
CA ARG A 31 3.98 6.60 -6.52
C ARG A 31 2.48 6.62 -6.72
N LEU A 32 1.70 6.21 -5.72
CA LEU A 32 0.24 6.24 -5.77
C LEU A 32 -0.29 7.64 -5.44
N VAL A 33 0.22 8.66 -6.14
CA VAL A 33 0.00 10.09 -5.86
C VAL A 33 -1.46 10.55 -5.94
N ASN A 34 -2.31 9.79 -6.62
CA ASN A 34 -3.75 10.07 -6.74
C ASN A 34 -4.62 9.14 -5.90
N LEU A 35 -4.03 8.31 -5.03
CA LEU A 35 -4.78 7.35 -4.23
C LEU A 35 -5.60 8.04 -3.15
N GLN A 36 -6.88 7.71 -3.10
CA GLN A 36 -7.84 8.25 -2.15
C GLN A 36 -8.32 7.18 -1.17
N LEU A 37 -8.36 5.92 -1.63
CA LEU A 37 -8.83 4.80 -0.82
C LEU A 37 -7.81 3.66 -0.83
N LEU A 38 -7.40 3.24 0.36
CA LEU A 38 -6.55 2.07 0.57
C LEU A 38 -7.19 1.16 1.62
N HIS A 39 -7.58 -0.05 1.22
CA HIS A 39 -8.08 -1.06 2.16
C HIS A 39 -6.98 -2.07 2.49
N LEU A 40 -6.65 -2.17 3.77
CA LEU A 40 -5.68 -3.13 4.33
C LEU A 40 -6.28 -4.02 5.42
N ASN A 41 -7.58 -3.89 5.70
CA ASN A 41 -8.26 -4.67 6.74
C ASN A 41 -8.17 -6.16 6.47
N ASN A 42 -8.31 -6.96 7.52
CA ASN A 42 -8.25 -8.42 7.44
C ASN A 42 -6.91 -8.94 6.86
N ASN A 43 -5.82 -8.26 7.22
CA ASN A 43 -4.44 -8.71 7.09
C ASN A 43 -3.84 -9.03 8.48
N GLN A 44 -2.56 -9.37 8.52
CA GLN A 44 -1.81 -9.68 9.75
C GLN A 44 -0.77 -8.58 10.08
N LEU A 45 -1.02 -7.36 9.60
CA LEU A 45 -0.13 -6.21 9.79
C LEU A 45 -0.08 -5.82 11.27
N LYS A 46 1.13 -5.82 11.85
CA LYS A 46 1.35 -5.36 13.23
C LYS A 46 1.50 -3.85 13.31
N SER A 47 2.01 -3.25 12.26
CA SER A 47 2.23 -1.81 12.12
C SER A 47 2.30 -1.46 10.64
N VAL A 48 2.14 -0.17 10.36
CA VAL A 48 2.43 0.43 9.05
C VAL A 48 3.70 1.29 9.23
N PRO A 49 4.78 1.04 8.48
CA PRO A 49 5.98 1.88 8.54
C PRO A 49 5.65 3.36 8.33
N ARG A 50 6.36 4.26 9.00
CA ARG A 50 6.15 5.71 8.85
C ARG A 50 6.26 6.16 7.40
N ASP A 51 7.27 5.64 6.71
CA ASP A 51 7.64 6.05 5.35
C ASP A 51 6.88 5.22 4.29
N THR A 52 5.69 4.70 4.62
CA THR A 52 4.88 3.88 3.69
C THR A 52 4.33 4.72 2.53
N PHE A 53 4.13 6.02 2.75
CA PHE A 53 3.49 6.98 1.84
C PHE A 53 4.35 8.22 1.52
N ASP A 54 5.62 8.22 1.93
CA ASP A 54 6.57 9.31 1.65
C ASP A 54 7.01 9.29 0.19
#